data_AF-A0AAV1VIK4-F1
#
_entry.id   AF-A0AAV1VIK4-F1
#
_cell.length_a   1.000
_cell.length_b   1.000
_cell.length_c   1.000
_cell.angle_alpha   90.00
_cell.angle_beta   90.00
_cell.angle_gamma   90.00
#
_symmetry.space_group_name_H-M   'P 1'
#
loop_
_entity.id
_entity.type
_entity.pdbx_description
1 polymer ?
#
loop_
_entity_poly.entity_id
_entity_poly.type
_entity_poly.pdbx_seq_one_letter_code
_entity_poly.pdbx_strand_id
1 'polypeptide(L)'
;MSMDFVFGLPKDLEGNTGIVVFVDRLSKMAHLAAVPNSIDAEGTAKLFIDRVFCQHGLPVAIISDRDPRFTGKFWKSIFKVLGTRLNMSTADHPQTVGQTERVNRVINDILRSICADTPKR
;
A
#
# COMPACT_ATOMS: atom_id res chain seq x y z
N MET A 1 -6.91 -2.68 8.34
CA MET A 1 -5.81 -2.66 7.34
C MET A 1 -5.31 -1.23 7.14
N SER A 2 -4.03 -1.07 6.82
CA SER A 2 -3.47 0.17 6.31
C SER A 2 -2.88 -0.01 4.91
N MET A 3 -2.82 1.08 4.15
CA MET A 3 -2.40 1.10 2.75
C MET A 3 -1.48 2.29 2.51
N ASP A 4 -0.39 2.08 1.79
CA ASP A 4 0.59 3.12 1.48
C ASP A 4 1.37 2.79 0.19
N PHE A 5 2.03 3.79 -0.37
CA PHE A 5 2.92 3.64 -1.51
C PHE A 5 4.35 4.05 -1.18
N VAL A 6 5.30 3.27 -1.69
CA VAL A 6 6.72 3.63 -1.71
C VAL A 6 7.13 3.82 -3.16
N PHE A 7 7.50 5.05 -3.55
CA PHE A 7 7.99 5.36 -4.90
C PHE A 7 9.46 5.79 -4.87
N GLY A 8 10.05 5.95 -6.06
CA GLY A 8 11.45 6.36 -6.21
C GLY A 8 12.44 5.19 -6.14
N LEU A 9 11.94 3.97 -6.33
CA LEU A 9 12.77 2.78 -6.47
C LEU A 9 13.37 2.71 -7.88
N PRO A 10 14.54 2.06 -8.06
CA PRO A 10 15.06 1.76 -9.37
C PRO A 10 14.03 1.02 -10.22
N LYS A 11 14.01 1.31 -11.51
CA LYS A 11 13.11 0.68 -12.46
C LYS A 11 13.45 -0.82 -12.58
N ASP A 12 12.45 -1.69 -12.41
CA ASP A 12 12.61 -3.13 -12.65
C ASP A 12 12.46 -3.48 -14.15
N LEU A 13 12.54 -4.77 -14.48
CA LEU A 13 12.43 -5.27 -15.86
C LEU A 13 11.04 -5.02 -16.48
N GLU A 14 9.99 -4.95 -15.67
CA GLU A 14 8.61 -4.69 -16.10
C GLU A 14 8.28 -3.20 -16.13
N GLY A 15 9.21 -2.37 -15.63
CA GLY A 15 9.11 -0.92 -15.61
C GLY A 15 8.46 -0.33 -14.36
N ASN A 16 8.31 -1.12 -13.31
CA ASN A 16 7.83 -0.66 -12.02
C ASN A 16 8.90 0.17 -11.30
N THR A 17 8.47 1.20 -10.60
CA THR A 17 9.33 2.16 -9.90
C THR A 17 8.87 2.43 -8.47
N GLY A 18 7.88 1.66 -8.01
CA GLY A 18 7.35 1.73 -6.67
C GLY A 18 6.72 0.41 -6.24
N ILE A 19 6.27 0.40 -4.99
CA ILE A 19 5.59 -0.73 -4.36
C ILE A 19 4.37 -0.18 -3.63
N VAL A 20 3.22 -0.83 -3.82
CA VAL A 20 2.06 -0.65 -2.94
C VAL A 20 2.16 -1.63 -1.77
N VAL A 21 1.90 -1.12 -0.57
CA VAL A 21 2.02 -1.86 0.69
C VAL A 21 0.65 -1.91 1.35
N PHE A 22 0.13 -3.11 1.57
CA PHE A 22 -1.07 -3.34 2.37
C PHE A 22 -0.67 -4.05 3.66
N VAL A 23 -0.98 -3.48 4.82
CA VAL A 23 -0.65 -4.07 6.11
C VAL A 23 -1.91 -4.37 6.90
N ASP A 24 -2.11 -5.63 7.27
CA ASP A 24 -3.07 -5.92 8.33
C ASP A 24 -2.47 -5.53 9.68
N ARG A 25 -3.16 -4.61 10.38
CA ARG A 25 -2.62 -4.04 11.62
C ARG A 25 -2.78 -4.97 12.82
N LEU A 26 -3.65 -5.98 12.73
CA LEU A 26 -3.82 -6.97 13.78
C LEU A 26 -2.72 -8.04 13.68
N SER A 27 -2.66 -8.76 12.56
CA SER A 27 -1.69 -9.84 12.33
C SER A 27 -0.28 -9.36 12.00
N LYS A 28 -0.10 -8.09 11.61
CA LYS A 28 1.14 -7.52 11.05
C LYS A 28 1.54 -8.07 9.68
N MET A 29 0.67 -8.86 9.06
CA MET A 29 0.93 -9.39 7.74
C MET A 29 0.94 -8.27 6.69
N ALA A 30 1.95 -8.28 5.82
CA ALA A 30 2.13 -7.31 4.76
C ALA A 30 1.97 -7.98 3.39
N HIS A 31 1.15 -7.38 2.52
CA HIS A 31 1.04 -7.72 1.11
C HIS A 31 1.70 -6.64 0.28
N LEU A 32 2.58 -7.05 -0.62
CA LEU A 32 3.36 -6.15 -1.47
C LEU A 32 3.07 -6.43 -2.94
N ALA A 33 2.99 -5.38 -3.74
CA ALA A 33 2.99 -5.49 -5.19
C ALA A 33 3.82 -4.36 -5.81
N ALA A 34 4.68 -4.71 -6.76
CA ALA A 34 5.41 -3.74 -7.57
C ALA A 34 4.43 -2.99 -8.48
N VAL A 35 4.64 -1.69 -8.62
CA VAL A 35 3.78 -0.79 -9.41
C VAL A 35 4.59 0.24 -10.19
N PRO A 36 4.14 0.66 -11.38
CA PRO A 36 4.70 1.83 -12.04
C PRO A 36 4.30 3.10 -11.28
N ASN A 37 5.11 4.17 -11.37
CA ASN A 37 4.75 5.48 -10.81
C ASN A 37 3.43 6.04 -11.37
N SER A 38 3.03 5.59 -12.57
CA SER A 38 1.78 5.98 -13.23
C SER A 38 0.56 5.15 -12.83
N ILE A 39 0.67 4.26 -11.84
CA ILE A 39 -0.47 3.43 -11.41
C ILE A 39 -1.64 4.30 -10.97
N ASP A 40 -2.81 4.03 -11.52
CA ASP A 40 -4.03 4.77 -11.27
C ASP A 40 -4.91 4.10 -10.19
N ALA A 41 -6.08 4.68 -9.92
CA ALA A 41 -6.99 4.17 -8.92
C ALA A 41 -7.57 2.79 -9.30
N GLU A 42 -7.82 2.54 -10.58
CA GLU A 42 -8.36 1.27 -11.06
C GLU A 42 -7.34 0.14 -10.89
N GLY A 43 -6.11 0.34 -11.35
CA GLY A 43 -5.02 -0.61 -11.16
C GLY A 43 -4.74 -0.88 -9.67
N THR A 44 -4.80 0.16 -8.85
CA THR A 44 -4.65 0.01 -7.39
C THR A 44 -5.80 -0.81 -6.77
N ALA A 45 -7.04 -0.58 -7.21
CA ALA A 45 -8.21 -1.33 -6.74
C ALA A 45 -8.12 -2.81 -7.13
N LYS A 46 -7.65 -3.12 -8.34
CA LYS A 46 -7.40 -4.49 -8.78
C LYS A 46 -6.38 -5.18 -7.87
N LEU A 47 -5.26 -4.52 -7.59
CA LEU A 47 -4.25 -5.06 -6.67
C LEU A 47 -4.80 -5.28 -5.26
N PHE A 48 -5.64 -4.38 -4.74
CA PHE A 48 -6.29 -4.57 -3.45
C PHE A 48 -7.17 -5.83 -3.43
N ILE A 49 -7.94 -6.05 -4.50
CA ILE A 49 -8.79 -7.24 -4.60
C ILE A 49 -7.93 -8.50 -4.64
N ASP A 50 -6.97 -8.54 -5.56
CA ASP A 50 -6.16 -9.73 -5.82
C ASP A 50 -5.27 -10.11 -4.63
N ARG A 51 -4.68 -9.10 -3.96
CA ARG A 51 -3.70 -9.32 -2.89
C ARG A 51 -4.30 -9.39 -1.51
N VAL A 52 -5.43 -8.71 -1.27
CA VAL A 52 -6.02 -8.65 0.07
C VAL A 52 -7.40 -9.28 0.13
N PHE A 53 -8.34 -8.80 -0.68
CA PHE A 53 -9.74 -9.24 -0.58
C PHE A 53 -9.89 -10.73 -0.83
N CYS A 54 -9.23 -11.26 -1.87
CA CYS A 54 -9.31 -12.68 -2.22
C CYS A 54 -8.83 -13.62 -1.09
N GLN A 55 -7.97 -13.12 -0.19
CA GLN A 55 -7.40 -13.92 0.88
C GLN A 55 -8.11 -13.71 2.22
N HIS A 56 -8.57 -12.49 2.51
CA HIS A 56 -9.05 -12.10 3.85
C HIS A 56 -10.48 -11.54 3.86
N GLY A 57 -11.08 -11.34 2.69
CA GLY A 57 -12.34 -10.64 2.53
C GLY A 57 -12.24 -9.13 2.80
N LEU A 58 -13.36 -8.52 3.17
CA LEU A 58 -13.42 -7.08 3.44
C LEU A 58 -12.87 -6.73 4.81
N PRO A 59 -11.96 -5.75 4.90
CA PRO A 59 -11.55 -5.20 6.18
C PRO A 59 -12.71 -4.42 6.83
N VAL A 60 -12.78 -4.48 8.16
CA VAL A 60 -13.69 -3.63 8.95
C VAL A 60 -13.32 -2.14 8.84
N ALA A 61 -12.03 -1.84 8.68
CA ALA A 61 -11.52 -0.49 8.47
C ALA A 61 -10.24 -0.46 7.64
N ILE A 62 -10.15 0.52 6.75
CA ILE A 62 -8.97 0.84 5.94
C ILE A 62 -8.44 2.19 6.39
N ILE A 63 -7.12 2.25 6.59
CA ILE A 63 -6.39 3.46 6.88
C ILE A 63 -5.46 3.74 5.72
N SER A 64 -5.64 4.87 5.06
CA SER A 64 -4.74 5.33 3.99
C SER A 64 -4.35 6.77 4.25
N ASP A 65 -3.31 7.22 3.57
CA ASP A 65 -3.05 8.64 3.42
C ASP A 65 -4.13 9.32 2.56
N ARG A 66 -3.90 10.60 2.25
CA ARG A 66 -4.81 11.41 1.43
C ARG A 66 -4.51 11.30 -0.06
N ASP A 67 -3.90 10.21 -0.51
CA ASP A 67 -3.62 10.01 -1.92
C ASP A 67 -4.92 10.11 -2.75
N PRO A 68 -4.92 10.86 -3.88
CA PRO A 68 -6.07 10.96 -4.77
C PRO A 68 -6.69 9.61 -5.17
N ARG A 69 -5.87 8.55 -5.27
CA ARG A 69 -6.30 7.19 -5.58
C ARG A 69 -7.21 6.59 -4.51
N PHE A 70 -7.08 7.03 -3.26
CA PHE A 70 -7.88 6.57 -2.12
C PHE A 70 -8.97 7.55 -1.68
N THR A 71 -8.97 8.78 -2.21
CA THR A 71 -9.89 9.84 -1.77
C THR A 71 -11.08 10.08 -2.69
N GLY A 72 -11.16 9.35 -3.82
CA GLY A 72 -12.25 9.44 -4.80
C GLY A 72 -13.65 9.22 -4.20
N LYS A 73 -14.65 9.96 -4.72
CA LYS A 73 -16.05 9.85 -4.27
C LYS A 73 -16.59 8.44 -4.42
N PHE A 74 -16.29 7.79 -5.55
CA PHE A 74 -16.70 6.41 -5.81
C PHE A 74 -16.14 5.44 -4.75
N TRP A 75 -14.84 5.52 -4.46
CA TRP A 75 -14.17 4.70 -3.44
C TRP A 75 -14.80 4.90 -2.05
N LYS A 76 -15.11 6.14 -1.67
CA LYS A 76 -15.80 6.41 -0.40
C LYS A 76 -17.20 5.82 -0.36
N SER A 77 -17.97 5.95 -1.44
CA SER A 77 -19.33 5.42 -1.51
C SER A 77 -19.37 3.90 -1.48
N ILE A 78 -18.50 3.21 -2.21
CA ILE A 78 -18.49 1.74 -2.26
C ILE A 78 -18.18 1.15 -0.89
N PHE A 79 -17.12 1.61 -0.21
CA PHE A 79 -16.79 1.09 1.12
C PHE A 79 -17.81 1.46 2.18
N LYS A 80 -18.51 2.61 2.04
CA LYS A 80 -19.65 2.94 2.88
C LYS A 80 -20.79 1.92 2.74
N VAL A 81 -21.13 1.52 1.51
CA VAL A 81 -22.15 0.50 1.25
C VAL A 81 -21.72 -0.88 1.76
N LEU A 82 -20.43 -1.20 1.60
CA LEU A 82 -19.84 -2.46 2.06
C LEU A 82 -19.61 -2.54 3.59
N GLY A 83 -19.90 -1.46 4.34
CA GLY A 83 -19.74 -1.42 5.79
C GLY A 83 -18.29 -1.27 6.28
N THR A 84 -17.35 -0.97 5.38
CA THR A 84 -15.94 -0.71 5.72
C THR A 84 -15.74 0.77 6.05
N ARG A 85 -15.09 1.05 7.19
CA ARG A 85 -14.73 2.42 7.58
C ARG A 85 -13.44 2.86 6.89
N LEU A 86 -13.50 3.98 6.16
CA LEU A 86 -12.31 4.62 5.58
C LEU A 86 -11.82 5.73 6.50
N ASN A 87 -10.61 5.56 7.04
CA ASN A 87 -9.97 6.53 7.93
C ASN A 87 -8.75 7.12 7.22
N MET A 88 -8.85 8.37 6.78
CA MET A 88 -7.72 9.07 6.17
C MET A 88 -6.77 9.56 7.26
N SER A 89 -5.48 9.24 7.16
CA SER A 89 -4.48 9.80 8.06
C SER A 89 -4.33 11.31 7.82
N THR A 90 -3.97 12.03 8.88
CA THR A 90 -3.43 13.38 8.80
C THR A 90 -1.91 13.29 8.63
N ALA A 91 -1.30 14.32 8.02
CA ALA A 91 0.13 14.37 7.75
C ALA A 91 1.00 14.18 9.03
N ASP A 92 0.44 14.40 10.21
CA ASP A 92 1.13 14.32 11.50
C ASP A 92 0.41 13.40 12.51
N HIS A 93 0.17 12.12 12.18
CA HIS A 93 -0.34 11.14 13.15
C HIS A 93 0.49 9.84 13.23
N PRO A 94 1.61 9.87 13.97
CA PRO A 94 2.52 8.72 14.15
C PRO A 94 1.84 7.47 14.70
N GLN A 95 0.78 7.63 15.50
CA GLN A 95 0.07 6.50 16.12
C GLN A 95 -0.79 5.70 15.13
N THR A 96 -1.28 6.33 14.07
CA THR A 96 -2.22 5.70 13.12
C THR A 96 -1.49 5.03 11.95
N VAL A 97 -0.35 5.60 11.55
CA VAL A 97 0.45 5.18 10.37
C VAL A 97 1.76 4.48 10.78
N GLY A 98 2.21 4.58 12.03
CA GLY A 98 3.52 4.08 12.47
C GLY A 98 3.77 2.59 12.26
N GLN A 99 2.73 1.76 12.14
CA GLN A 99 2.89 0.35 11.77
C GLN A 99 3.26 0.19 10.30
N THR A 100 2.58 0.89 9.38
CA THR A 100 2.93 0.88 7.96
C THR A 100 4.28 1.54 7.73
N GLU A 101 4.60 2.64 8.42
CA GLU A 101 5.91 3.30 8.32
C GLU A 101 7.06 2.36 8.73
N ARG A 102 6.87 1.57 9.79
CA ARG A 102 7.86 0.55 10.20
C ARG A 102 8.03 -0.51 9.14
N VAL A 103 6.94 -1.02 8.57
CA VAL A 103 6.99 -2.00 7.47
C VAL A 103 7.69 -1.42 6.24
N ASN A 104 7.35 -0.19 5.83
CA ASN A 104 7.99 0.50 4.72
C ASN A 104 9.49 0.70 4.94
N ARG A 105 9.90 1.02 6.19
CA ARG A 105 11.32 1.14 6.54
C ARG A 105 12.05 -0.19 6.39
N VAL A 106 11.50 -1.26 6.94
CA VAL A 106 12.06 -2.61 6.81
C VAL A 106 12.17 -3.03 5.35
N ILE A 107 11.14 -2.77 4.54
CA ILE A 107 11.16 -3.07 3.09
C ILE A 107 12.28 -2.30 2.39
N ASN A 108 12.40 -0.99 2.64
CA ASN A 108 13.46 -0.18 2.05
C ASN A 108 14.86 -0.66 2.46
N ASP A 109 15.06 -1.03 3.72
CA ASP A 109 16.34 -1.52 4.23
C ASP A 109 16.71 -2.87 3.58
N ILE A 110 15.75 -3.79 3.46
CA ILE A 110 15.94 -5.08 2.77
C ILE A 110 16.28 -4.87 1.30
N LEU A 111 15.50 -4.04 0.58
CA LEU A 111 15.75 -3.75 -0.82
C LEU A 111 17.12 -3.12 -1.05
N ARG A 112 17.55 -2.21 -0.16
CA ARG A 112 18.90 -1.61 -0.21
C ARG A 112 19.99 -2.65 -0.01
N SER A 113 19.84 -3.55 0.97
CA SER A 113 20.81 -4.61 1.23
C SER A 113 20.95 -5.54 0.03
N ILE A 114 19.84 -6.06 -0.50
CA ILE A 114 19.85 -7.01 -1.62
C ILE A 114 20.44 -6.37 -2.89
N CYS A 115 20.08 -5.11 -3.17
CA CYS A 115 20.62 -4.37 -4.31
C CYS A 115 22.10 -3.99 -4.13
N ALA A 116 22.60 -3.84 -2.90
CA ALA A 116 24.02 -3.61 -2.63
C ALA A 116 24.85 -4.88 -2.82
N ASP A 117 24.31 -6.04 -2.44
CA ASP A 117 24.98 -7.34 -2.56
C ASP A 117 24.95 -7.91 -3.99
N THR A 118 24.05 -7.41 -4.84
CA THR A 118 23.93 -7.81 -6.25
C THR A 118 24.45 -6.69 -7.16
N PRO A 119 25.77 -6.65 -7.50
CA PRO A 119 26.29 -5.61 -8.38
C PRO A 119 25.57 -5.64 -9.72
N LYS A 120 25.21 -4.44 -10.22
CA LYS A 120 24.51 -4.25 -11.49
C LYS A 120 25.20 -5.06 -12.58
N ARG A 121 24.48 -6.04 -13.13
CA ARG A 121 24.93 -6.87 -14.25
C ARG A 121 24.69 -6.16 -15.56
#